data_AF-A0A2N2KYF7-F1
#
_entry.id   AF-A0A2N2KYF7-F1
#
_cell.length_a   1.000
_cell.length_b   1.000
_cell.length_c   1.000
_cell.angle_alpha   90.00
_cell.angle_beta   90.00
_cell.angle_gamma   90.00
#
_symmetry.space_group_name_H-M   'P 1'
#
loop_
_entity.id
_entity.type
_entity.pdbx_description
1 polymer ?
#
loop_
_entity_poly.entity_id
_entity_poly.type
_entity_poly.pdbx_seq_one_letter_code
_entity_poly.pdbx_strand_id
1 'polypeptide(L)'
;MNRDFIRPLILVVSTIVLLGVLAALIPGCEGKLIKIKPFKWFGHLINPGGVDSETALADTVLPDSRLSELASFTQKLENAGPGGNHSIRIAYFGDSIIEGDLITARLRYDLQQAYGGTGVGWMPITSIVAGFRQTIRHSFAKNWEAVSFMSQGRNNIPLGFGGFTFIPRNYYTIERPVETRVDSLAVIDSLGVPVQPAPAEPQPRVQRVYVDTEPWVEYSGASIQGGSSQFNRIRLFYSNASVGSIVKVSYDGQASQIRSLEPGAGLKMLDLSPASPITKIRLSFSALDPIHVYGVSLDKATGLYVDNISIRGFSGMYFERIPSDLMRGFQRYLDYDLVILQYGENVSNPTTTDYSFYYKGMMKTLAHIKQNLPGVPILMVSAHDRSIKRNGQYQTSPDIPHLVNTQSRIAEDSGAGFWNLLDAMGGLNSMSTWVHNNPPLASKDFTHFNRAGANKIADMLFKLLVEGE
;
A
#
# COMPACT_ATOMS: atom_id res chain seq x y z
N MET A 1 34.36 14.87 39.06
CA MET A 1 33.02 14.50 39.53
C MET A 1 33.09 14.27 41.04
N ASN A 2 32.32 15.02 41.84
CA ASN A 2 32.52 15.10 43.29
C ASN A 2 32.18 13.76 43.99
N ARG A 3 33.16 13.16 44.70
CA ARG A 3 33.03 11.86 45.38
C ARG A 3 31.96 11.86 46.46
N ASP A 4 31.63 13.04 46.99
CA ASP A 4 30.61 13.23 48.03
C ASP A 4 29.17 13.08 47.51
N PHE A 5 28.97 13.15 46.18
CA PHE A 5 27.67 12.95 45.54
C PHE A 5 27.47 11.52 45.01
N ILE A 6 28.56 10.84 44.63
CA ILE A 6 28.49 9.52 43.98
C ILE A 6 28.14 8.41 44.99
N ARG A 7 28.66 8.47 46.20
CA ARG A 7 28.39 7.45 47.24
C ARG A 7 26.91 7.37 47.66
N PRO A 8 26.22 8.49 47.99
CA PRO A 8 24.80 8.42 48.29
C PRO A 8 23.96 8.00 47.07
N LEU A 9 24.36 8.39 45.85
CA LEU A 9 23.68 7.96 44.62
C LEU A 9 23.77 6.45 44.39
N ILE A 10 24.95 5.84 44.60
CA ILE A 10 25.13 4.39 44.49
C ILE A 10 24.28 3.66 45.54
N LEU A 11 24.20 4.18 46.77
CA LEU A 11 23.36 3.62 47.84
C LEU A 11 21.87 3.69 47.50
N VAL A 12 21.40 4.80 46.93
CA VAL A 12 20.00 4.95 46.49
C VAL A 12 19.70 3.98 45.35
N VAL A 13 20.56 3.90 44.34
CA VAL A 13 20.36 2.99 43.20
C VAL A 13 20.37 1.52 43.64
N SER A 14 21.32 1.13 44.50
CA SER A 14 21.37 -0.25 45.01
C SER A 14 20.19 -0.60 45.91
N THR A 15 19.68 0.35 46.70
CA THR A 15 18.45 0.17 47.49
C THR A 15 17.21 0.00 46.60
N ILE A 16 17.09 0.80 45.53
CA ILE A 16 15.98 0.69 44.56
C ILE A 16 16.03 -0.66 43.84
N VAL A 17 17.21 -1.12 43.43
CA VAL A 17 17.39 -2.43 42.80
C VAL A 17 17.03 -3.55 43.77
N LEU A 18 17.49 -3.48 45.03
CA LEU A 18 17.18 -4.51 46.04
C LEU A 18 15.67 -4.57 46.36
N LEU A 19 15.01 -3.42 46.51
CA LEU A 19 13.56 -3.35 46.71
C LEU A 19 12.78 -3.88 45.50
N GLY A 20 13.26 -3.61 44.28
CA GLY A 20 12.67 -4.14 43.04
C GLY A 20 12.80 -5.66 42.92
N VAL A 21 13.94 -6.22 43.32
CA VAL A 21 14.16 -7.68 43.36
C VAL A 21 13.29 -8.34 44.44
N LEU A 22 13.23 -7.75 45.64
CA LEU A 22 12.37 -8.26 46.73
C LEU A 22 10.88 -8.19 46.34
N ALA A 23 10.44 -7.12 45.69
CA ALA A 23 9.06 -6.99 45.22
C ALA A 23 8.70 -8.00 44.11
N ALA A 24 9.67 -8.40 43.27
CA ALA A 24 9.49 -9.43 42.26
C ALA A 24 9.37 -10.86 42.83
N LEU A 25 9.82 -11.07 44.08
CA LEU A 25 9.72 -12.35 44.80
C LEU A 25 8.40 -12.51 45.57
N ILE A 26 7.58 -11.46 45.66
CA ILE A 26 6.26 -11.53 46.32
C ILE A 26 5.24 -12.14 45.33
N PRO A 27 4.70 -13.35 45.60
CA PRO A 27 3.67 -13.94 44.76
C PRO A 27 2.38 -13.11 44.79
N GLY A 28 1.69 -13.00 43.65
CA GLY A 28 0.40 -12.32 43.59
C GLY A 28 -0.67 -13.06 44.40
N CYS A 29 -1.45 -12.36 45.22
CA CYS A 29 -2.61 -12.90 45.93
C CYS A 29 -3.91 -12.32 45.34
N GLU A 30 -4.88 -13.19 45.03
CA GLU A 30 -6.24 -12.79 44.63
C GLU A 30 -7.20 -12.93 45.82
N GLY A 31 -7.44 -11.83 46.52
CA GLY A 31 -8.52 -11.71 47.52
C GLY A 31 -9.68 -10.88 46.98
N LYS A 32 -10.90 -11.11 47.49
CA LYS A 32 -12.14 -10.39 47.07
C LYS A 32 -12.12 -8.87 47.30
N LEU A 33 -11.14 -8.31 48.01
CA LEU A 33 -11.11 -6.89 48.38
C LEU A 33 -9.90 -6.09 47.85
N ILE A 34 -8.78 -6.70 47.44
CA ILE A 34 -7.64 -5.99 46.82
C ILE A 34 -6.98 -6.90 45.78
N LYS A 35 -6.75 -6.37 44.58
CA LYS A 35 -6.08 -7.08 43.47
C LYS A 35 -4.67 -6.52 43.25
N ILE A 36 -3.64 -7.24 43.68
CA ILE A 36 -2.23 -6.86 43.48
C ILE A 36 -1.67 -7.64 42.29
N LYS A 37 -1.30 -6.95 41.21
CA LYS A 37 -0.63 -7.56 40.04
C LYS A 37 0.89 -7.64 40.29
N PRO A 38 1.58 -8.71 39.86
CA PRO A 38 3.02 -8.82 40.02
C PRO A 38 3.75 -7.74 39.22
N PHE A 39 4.76 -7.14 39.84
CA PHE A 39 5.51 -6.00 39.32
C PHE A 39 6.60 -6.49 38.33
N LYS A 40 6.50 -6.13 37.04
CA LYS A 40 7.34 -6.66 35.94
C LYS A 40 8.43 -5.68 35.45
N TRP A 41 9.21 -5.08 36.35
CA TRP A 41 10.25 -4.12 35.95
C TRP A 41 11.54 -4.80 35.44
N PHE A 42 11.79 -6.07 35.79
CA PHE A 42 13.06 -6.77 35.49
C PHE A 42 12.94 -8.01 34.59
N GLY A 43 11.81 -8.21 33.91
CA GLY A 43 11.62 -9.34 32.97
C GLY A 43 12.56 -9.36 31.75
N HIS A 44 13.43 -8.36 31.60
CA HIS A 44 14.49 -8.30 30.57
C HIS A 44 15.89 -8.69 31.06
N LEU A 45 16.12 -8.86 32.37
CA LEU A 45 17.46 -9.15 32.91
C LEU A 45 17.69 -10.63 33.26
N ILE A 46 16.69 -11.48 33.13
CA ILE A 46 16.84 -12.93 33.30
C ILE A 46 16.01 -13.61 32.20
N ASN A 47 16.64 -13.89 31.07
CA ASN A 47 16.12 -14.85 30.09
C ASN A 47 17.07 -16.05 30.06
N PRO A 48 16.81 -17.12 30.83
CA PRO A 48 17.56 -18.37 30.71
C PRO A 48 16.93 -19.15 29.55
N GLY A 49 17.28 -18.77 28.33
CA GLY A 49 16.64 -19.27 27.12
C GLY A 49 17.16 -18.62 25.85
N GLY A 50 18.47 -18.43 25.77
CA GLY A 50 19.14 -18.21 24.49
C GLY A 50 19.18 -19.52 23.73
N VAL A 51 18.06 -19.88 23.09
CA VAL A 51 18.14 -20.67 21.87
C VAL A 51 18.55 -19.66 20.81
N ASP A 52 19.73 -19.82 20.24
CA ASP A 52 20.27 -18.93 19.21
C ASP A 52 19.22 -18.75 18.10
N SER A 53 18.58 -17.58 18.03
CA SER A 53 17.58 -17.30 16.99
C SER A 53 18.17 -17.33 15.57
N GLU A 54 19.50 -17.29 15.47
CA GLU A 54 20.23 -17.39 14.21
C GLU A 54 20.22 -18.82 13.64
N THR A 55 20.35 -19.86 14.47
CA THR A 55 20.22 -21.25 14.02
C THR A 55 18.77 -21.61 13.69
N ALA A 56 17.80 -21.08 14.45
CA ALA A 56 16.37 -21.34 14.18
C ALA A 56 15.87 -20.77 12.83
N LEU A 57 16.46 -19.67 12.34
CA LEU A 57 16.11 -19.10 11.02
C LEU A 57 16.77 -19.86 9.87
N ALA A 58 18.00 -20.34 10.06
CA ALA A 58 18.73 -21.11 9.04
C ALA A 58 18.04 -22.44 8.68
N ASP A 59 17.28 -23.01 9.62
CA ASP A 59 16.52 -24.25 9.43
C ASP A 59 15.10 -24.02 8.89
N THR A 60 14.67 -22.77 8.67
CA THR A 60 13.33 -22.49 8.14
C THR A 60 13.28 -22.76 6.64
N VAL A 61 12.57 -23.83 6.25
CA VAL A 61 12.32 -24.15 4.83
C VAL A 61 11.43 -23.07 4.22
N LEU A 62 11.91 -22.43 3.16
CA LEU A 62 11.13 -21.48 2.38
C LEU A 62 10.26 -22.23 1.36
N PRO A 63 9.02 -21.76 1.12
CA PRO A 63 8.11 -22.42 0.19
C PRO A 63 8.48 -22.15 -1.27
N ASP A 64 8.36 -23.14 -2.14
CA ASP A 64 8.54 -22.95 -3.59
C ASP A 64 7.42 -22.09 -4.20
N SER A 65 7.75 -21.43 -5.31
CA SER A 65 6.76 -20.75 -6.16
C SER A 65 5.81 -21.75 -6.82
N ARG A 66 4.54 -21.39 -6.99
CA ARG A 66 3.48 -22.22 -7.59
C ARG A 66 2.63 -21.41 -8.55
N LEU A 67 2.66 -21.76 -9.83
CA LEU A 67 2.07 -20.94 -10.90
C LEU A 67 1.00 -21.67 -11.70
N SER A 68 0.66 -22.90 -11.35
CA SER A 68 -0.34 -23.71 -12.06
C SER A 68 -1.71 -23.04 -12.11
N GLU A 69 -2.05 -22.24 -11.10
CA GLU A 69 -3.27 -21.45 -10.98
C GLU A 69 -3.33 -20.28 -11.98
N LEU A 70 -2.21 -19.94 -12.62
CA LEU A 70 -2.12 -18.90 -13.65
C LEU A 70 -2.24 -19.45 -15.08
N ALA A 71 -2.48 -20.75 -15.25
CA ALA A 71 -2.48 -21.40 -16.57
C ALA A 71 -3.42 -20.73 -17.60
N SER A 72 -4.59 -20.24 -17.17
CA SER A 72 -5.51 -19.53 -18.07
C SER A 72 -4.94 -18.20 -18.57
N PHE A 73 -4.16 -17.51 -17.73
CA PHE A 73 -3.50 -16.27 -18.09
C PHE A 73 -2.27 -16.51 -18.98
N THR A 74 -1.43 -17.48 -18.65
CA THR A 74 -0.25 -17.81 -19.48
C THR A 74 -0.70 -18.29 -20.87
N GLN A 75 -1.75 -19.12 -20.94
CA GLN A 75 -2.35 -19.51 -22.21
C GLN A 75 -2.90 -18.31 -22.99
N LYS A 76 -3.48 -17.30 -22.32
CA LYS A 76 -3.92 -16.06 -22.98
C LYS A 76 -2.74 -15.28 -23.56
N LEU A 77 -1.62 -15.20 -22.84
CA LEU A 77 -0.38 -14.58 -23.34
C LEU A 77 0.18 -15.33 -24.55
N GLU A 78 0.25 -16.65 -24.50
CA GLU A 78 0.71 -17.49 -25.62
C GLU A 78 -0.15 -17.27 -26.88
N ASN A 79 -1.48 -17.28 -26.71
CA ASN A 79 -2.43 -17.07 -27.81
C ASN A 79 -2.40 -15.65 -28.39
N ALA A 80 -2.05 -14.65 -27.59
CA ALA A 80 -2.01 -13.26 -28.02
C ALA A 80 -0.92 -13.02 -29.07
N GLY A 81 0.23 -13.69 -28.93
CA GLY A 81 1.40 -13.58 -29.80
C GLY A 81 1.97 -12.14 -29.95
N PRO A 82 3.17 -11.99 -30.52
CA PRO A 82 3.69 -10.67 -30.85
C PRO A 82 2.84 -9.99 -31.94
N GLY A 83 2.31 -8.79 -31.66
CA GLY A 83 1.61 -7.96 -32.66
C GLY A 83 0.16 -8.35 -32.97
N GLY A 84 -0.46 -9.24 -32.18
CA GLY A 84 -1.87 -9.62 -32.33
C GLY A 84 -2.87 -8.53 -31.93
N ASN A 85 -4.12 -8.67 -32.40
CA ASN A 85 -5.24 -7.79 -32.03
C ASN A 85 -5.90 -8.30 -30.73
N HIS A 86 -5.18 -8.22 -29.61
CA HIS A 86 -5.63 -8.69 -28.30
C HIS A 86 -5.72 -7.52 -27.30
N SER A 87 -6.41 -7.73 -26.18
CA SER A 87 -6.37 -6.81 -25.03
C SER A 87 -6.06 -7.66 -23.80
N ILE A 88 -4.92 -7.39 -23.16
CA ILE A 88 -4.50 -8.08 -21.95
C ILE A 88 -4.27 -7.05 -20.85
N ARG A 89 -4.86 -7.26 -19.68
CA ARG A 89 -4.75 -6.27 -18.59
C ARG A 89 -4.47 -6.90 -17.24
N ILE A 90 -3.44 -6.38 -16.58
CA ILE A 90 -3.02 -6.81 -15.24
C ILE A 90 -3.35 -5.70 -14.23
N ALA A 91 -4.09 -6.04 -13.18
CA ALA A 91 -4.25 -5.19 -12.00
C ALA A 91 -3.15 -5.52 -10.99
N TYR A 92 -2.18 -4.61 -10.80
CA TYR A 92 -1.10 -4.81 -9.84
C TYR A 92 -1.38 -4.00 -8.58
N PHE A 93 -1.82 -4.68 -7.53
CA PHE A 93 -2.06 -4.13 -6.21
C PHE A 93 -0.83 -4.27 -5.31
N GLY A 94 -0.51 -3.21 -4.59
CA GLY A 94 0.54 -3.24 -3.58
C GLY A 94 0.55 -2.03 -2.68
N ASP A 95 1.66 -1.86 -1.98
CA ASP A 95 1.89 -0.79 -1.02
C ASP A 95 3.04 0.14 -1.49
N SER A 96 3.89 0.61 -0.57
CA SER A 96 5.03 1.47 -0.89
C SER A 96 6.03 0.85 -1.86
N ILE A 97 6.07 -0.48 -1.98
CA ILE A 97 7.06 -1.18 -2.81
C ILE A 97 6.86 -0.95 -4.32
N ILE A 98 5.61 -0.72 -4.75
CA ILE A 98 5.30 -0.46 -6.18
C ILE A 98 4.97 1.01 -6.46
N GLU A 99 5.05 1.90 -5.46
CA GLU A 99 4.66 3.31 -5.59
C GLU A 99 5.35 4.02 -6.75
N GLY A 100 4.64 4.96 -7.39
CA GLY A 100 5.23 5.77 -8.45
C GLY A 100 5.68 4.97 -9.68
N ASP A 101 5.02 3.85 -9.97
CA ASP A 101 5.44 2.87 -10.98
C ASP A 101 6.88 2.36 -10.78
N LEU A 102 7.27 2.05 -9.53
CA LEU A 102 8.63 1.62 -9.25
C LEU A 102 8.99 0.31 -9.98
N ILE A 103 8.15 -0.72 -9.82
CA ILE A 103 8.28 -2.03 -10.49
C ILE A 103 7.43 -2.06 -11.77
N THR A 104 6.19 -1.60 -11.69
CA THR A 104 5.20 -1.73 -12.77
C THR A 104 5.57 -0.98 -14.05
N ALA A 105 6.37 0.11 -14.00
CA ALA A 105 6.81 0.79 -15.21
C ALA A 105 7.62 -0.14 -16.12
N ARG A 106 8.62 -0.83 -15.54
CA ARG A 106 9.50 -1.71 -16.30
C ARG A 106 8.73 -2.95 -16.78
N LEU A 107 7.94 -3.56 -15.90
CA LEU A 107 7.11 -4.71 -16.28
C LEU A 107 6.16 -4.36 -17.43
N ARG A 108 5.48 -3.20 -17.34
CA ARG A 108 4.60 -2.70 -18.40
C ARG A 108 5.37 -2.50 -19.70
N TYR A 109 6.55 -1.89 -19.63
CA TYR A 109 7.40 -1.67 -20.81
C TYR A 109 7.74 -2.98 -21.50
N ASP A 110 8.29 -3.96 -20.76
CA ASP A 110 8.72 -5.23 -21.34
C ASP A 110 7.53 -6.02 -21.93
N LEU A 111 6.40 -6.04 -21.23
CA LEU A 111 5.17 -6.66 -21.74
C LEU A 111 4.61 -5.94 -22.97
N GLN A 112 4.66 -4.60 -23.02
CA GLN A 112 4.25 -3.84 -24.21
C GLN A 112 5.22 -4.00 -25.38
N GLN A 113 6.51 -4.24 -25.13
CA GLN A 113 7.45 -4.59 -26.19
C GLN A 113 7.14 -5.97 -26.77
N ALA A 114 6.78 -6.94 -25.93
CA ALA A 114 6.47 -8.31 -26.35
C ALA A 114 5.11 -8.43 -27.06
N TYR A 115 4.07 -7.76 -26.54
CA TYR A 115 2.68 -7.96 -26.94
C TYR A 115 2.03 -6.73 -27.59
N GLY A 116 2.72 -5.60 -27.61
CA GLY A 116 2.17 -4.34 -28.10
C GLY A 116 1.31 -3.62 -27.07
N GLY A 117 0.82 -2.43 -27.44
CA GLY A 117 0.13 -1.51 -26.54
C GLY A 117 0.98 -0.29 -26.23
N THR A 118 0.31 0.79 -25.85
CA THR A 118 0.96 2.05 -25.42
C THR A 118 0.04 2.74 -24.44
N GLY A 119 0.61 3.40 -23.44
CA GLY A 119 -0.17 4.01 -22.37
C GLY A 119 0.26 3.45 -21.02
N VAL A 120 -0.15 4.15 -19.96
CA VAL A 120 0.18 3.80 -18.57
C VAL A 120 -0.93 3.03 -17.87
N GLY A 121 -2.05 2.78 -18.57
CA GLY A 121 -3.20 2.08 -18.01
C GLY A 121 -4.05 2.97 -17.11
N TRP A 122 -4.72 2.34 -16.14
CA TRP A 122 -5.59 2.99 -15.17
C TRP A 122 -4.77 3.55 -14.02
N MET A 123 -5.14 4.74 -13.59
CA MET A 123 -4.52 5.45 -12.47
C MET A 123 -5.58 6.18 -11.66
N PRO A 124 -5.38 6.33 -10.34
CA PRO A 124 -6.28 7.12 -9.50
C PRO A 124 -6.27 8.60 -9.93
N ILE A 125 -7.40 9.29 -9.73
CA ILE A 125 -7.57 10.67 -10.22
C ILE A 125 -6.58 11.62 -9.53
N THR A 126 -6.23 11.38 -8.27
CA THR A 126 -5.12 12.04 -7.58
C THR A 126 -4.24 11.01 -6.88
N SER A 127 -3.04 11.42 -6.46
CA SER A 127 -2.15 10.55 -5.69
C SER A 127 -1.14 11.37 -4.91
N ILE A 128 -1.00 11.10 -3.60
CA ILE A 128 0.02 11.75 -2.75
C ILE A 128 1.45 11.43 -3.22
N VAL A 129 1.62 10.37 -4.01
CA VAL A 129 2.91 9.96 -4.59
C VAL A 129 3.00 10.25 -6.09
N ALA A 130 2.11 11.08 -6.65
CA ALA A 130 2.13 11.42 -8.08
C ALA A 130 3.50 11.95 -8.54
N GLY A 131 4.22 12.68 -7.67
CA GLY A 131 5.56 13.20 -7.98
C GLY A 131 6.65 12.13 -8.14
N PHE A 132 6.44 10.91 -7.64
CA PHE A 132 7.38 9.80 -7.83
C PHE A 132 7.15 9.07 -9.16
N ARG A 133 5.96 9.20 -9.76
CA ARG A 133 5.64 8.60 -11.04
C ARG A 133 6.32 9.38 -12.17
N GLN A 134 7.12 8.68 -12.96
CA GLN A 134 7.86 9.28 -14.08
C GLN A 134 7.25 8.93 -15.45
N THR A 135 6.42 7.88 -15.51
CA THR A 135 5.77 7.35 -16.74
C THR A 135 4.73 8.31 -17.33
N ILE A 136 4.25 9.25 -16.52
CA ILE A 136 3.41 10.37 -16.91
C ILE A 136 3.63 11.50 -15.90
N ARG A 137 3.50 12.76 -16.35
CA ARG A 137 3.44 13.89 -15.41
C ARG A 137 1.99 14.06 -14.96
N HIS A 138 1.79 14.09 -13.65
CA HIS A 138 0.46 14.21 -13.04
C HIS A 138 0.47 15.32 -12.00
N SER A 139 -0.38 16.33 -12.19
CA SER A 139 -0.57 17.44 -11.26
C SER A 139 -2.05 17.69 -11.01
N PHE A 140 -2.39 18.25 -9.85
CA PHE A 140 -3.78 18.44 -9.45
C PHE A 140 -3.92 19.53 -8.39
N ALA A 141 -5.14 20.05 -8.24
CA ALA A 141 -5.50 21.00 -7.20
C ALA A 141 -5.50 20.36 -5.80
N LYS A 142 -5.40 21.15 -4.73
CA LYS A 142 -5.39 20.60 -3.35
C LYS A 142 -6.77 20.20 -2.83
N ASN A 143 -7.83 20.72 -3.43
CA ASN A 143 -9.22 20.60 -2.97
C ASN A 143 -9.92 19.33 -3.46
N TRP A 144 -9.20 18.21 -3.36
CA TRP A 144 -9.74 16.85 -3.50
C TRP A 144 -9.77 16.20 -2.11
N GLU A 145 -10.94 15.79 -1.66
CA GLU A 145 -11.05 14.92 -0.49
C GLU A 145 -10.81 13.47 -0.92
N ALA A 146 -9.78 12.82 -0.38
CA ALA A 146 -9.49 11.41 -0.64
C ALA A 146 -10.00 10.54 0.52
N VAL A 147 -10.86 9.58 0.21
CA VAL A 147 -11.26 8.49 1.10
C VAL A 147 -10.62 7.21 0.60
N SER A 148 -9.99 6.43 1.48
CA SER A 148 -9.31 5.19 1.12
C SER A 148 -9.51 4.08 2.15
N PHE A 149 -8.87 2.92 1.94
CA PHE A 149 -8.76 1.88 2.97
C PHE A 149 -8.12 2.38 4.27
N MET A 150 -7.32 3.45 4.21
CA MET A 150 -6.64 4.03 5.37
C MET A 150 -7.52 5.05 6.11
N SER A 151 -8.66 5.46 5.54
CA SER A 151 -9.54 6.47 6.13
C SER A 151 -10.42 5.89 7.25
N GLN A 152 -10.16 6.30 8.49
CA GLN A 152 -10.95 5.93 9.66
C GLN A 152 -12.32 6.63 9.67
N GLY A 153 -13.36 5.93 10.12
CA GLY A 153 -14.70 6.51 10.34
C GLY A 153 -15.46 6.94 9.08
N ARG A 154 -14.93 6.70 7.87
CA ARG A 154 -15.55 7.06 6.58
C ARG A 154 -16.16 5.85 5.86
N ASN A 155 -16.79 4.94 6.61
CA ASN A 155 -17.26 3.65 6.08
C ASN A 155 -18.50 3.76 5.19
N ASN A 156 -19.17 4.92 5.17
CA ASN A 156 -20.36 5.18 4.38
C ASN A 156 -20.05 5.65 2.94
N ILE A 157 -18.79 5.95 2.63
CA ILE A 157 -18.36 6.33 1.28
C ILE A 157 -17.75 5.08 0.63
N PRO A 158 -18.37 4.56 -0.44
CA PRO A 158 -17.90 3.34 -1.10
C PRO A 158 -16.55 3.60 -1.78
N LEU A 159 -15.62 2.65 -1.69
CA LEU A 159 -14.33 2.75 -2.38
C LEU A 159 -14.43 2.22 -3.82
N GLY A 160 -13.67 2.83 -4.74
CA GLY A 160 -13.49 2.29 -6.09
C GLY A 160 -12.45 1.17 -6.13
N PHE A 161 -12.24 0.60 -7.32
CA PHE A 161 -11.35 -0.55 -7.52
C PHE A 161 -9.92 -0.31 -7.00
N GLY A 162 -9.39 0.89 -7.16
CA GLY A 162 -8.07 1.25 -6.65
C GLY A 162 -7.99 1.47 -5.13
N GLY A 163 -9.06 1.23 -4.37
CA GLY A 163 -9.09 1.46 -2.93
C GLY A 163 -9.23 2.92 -2.51
N PHE A 164 -9.65 3.78 -3.43
CA PHE A 164 -9.86 5.20 -3.20
C PHE A 164 -11.22 5.68 -3.72
N THR A 165 -11.68 6.80 -3.18
CA THR A 165 -12.72 7.66 -3.73
C THR A 165 -12.32 9.10 -3.52
N PHE A 166 -12.34 9.86 -4.60
CA PHE A 166 -11.94 11.26 -4.58
C PHE A 166 -13.15 12.13 -4.83
N ILE A 167 -13.37 13.09 -3.93
CA ILE A 167 -14.56 13.95 -3.94
C ILE A 167 -14.10 15.40 -4.17
N PRO A 168 -14.57 16.07 -5.22
CA PRO A 168 -14.36 17.50 -5.42
C PRO A 168 -14.88 18.31 -4.22
N ARG A 169 -14.10 19.29 -3.74
CA ARG A 169 -14.50 20.17 -2.64
C ARG A 169 -14.17 21.63 -2.95
N ASN A 170 -14.88 22.55 -2.29
CA ASN A 170 -14.51 23.96 -2.21
C ASN A 170 -13.54 24.25 -1.06
N TYR A 171 -12.87 23.22 -0.52
CA TYR A 171 -11.86 23.34 0.51
C TYR A 171 -10.81 22.25 0.38
N TYR A 172 -9.65 22.46 1.01
CA TYR A 172 -8.71 21.40 1.34
C TYR A 172 -8.49 21.35 2.86
N THR A 173 -7.95 20.24 3.35
CA THR A 173 -7.70 20.05 4.78
C THR A 173 -6.22 20.20 5.11
N ILE A 174 -5.94 20.85 6.24
CA ILE A 174 -4.61 20.89 6.87
C ILE A 174 -4.70 20.34 8.28
N GLU A 175 -3.67 19.62 8.71
CA GLU A 175 -3.51 19.22 10.10
C GLU A 175 -2.82 20.34 10.86
N ARG A 176 -3.45 20.83 11.94
CA ARG A 176 -2.79 21.73 12.89
C ARG A 176 -2.47 20.98 14.18
N PRO A 177 -1.25 21.13 14.74
CA PRO A 177 -0.99 20.71 16.11
C PRO A 177 -1.99 21.39 17.04
N VAL A 178 -2.54 20.66 18.00
CA VAL A 178 -3.31 21.29 19.07
C VAL A 178 -2.32 21.95 20.00
N GLU A 179 -2.30 23.28 20.05
CA GLU A 179 -1.68 23.99 21.17
C GLU A 179 -2.45 23.65 22.44
N THR A 180 -1.90 22.77 23.26
CA THR A 180 -2.38 22.57 24.63
C THR A 180 -2.11 23.84 25.42
N ARG A 181 -3.13 24.70 25.56
CA ARG A 181 -3.15 25.69 26.65
C ARG A 181 -3.28 24.92 27.95
N VAL A 182 -2.20 24.91 28.74
CA VAL A 182 -2.24 24.39 30.11
C VAL A 182 -2.89 25.48 30.97
N ASP A 183 -4.22 25.48 31.08
CA ASP A 183 -4.87 26.19 32.17
C ASP A 183 -4.70 25.33 33.43
N SER A 184 -3.70 25.70 34.22
CA SER A 184 -3.33 25.05 35.48
C SER A 184 -4.42 25.21 36.53
N LEU A 185 -5.45 24.37 36.51
CA LEU A 185 -6.28 24.12 37.69
C LEU A 185 -5.87 22.76 38.25
N ALA A 186 -4.95 22.80 39.23
CA ALA A 186 -4.53 21.61 39.95
C ALA A 186 -5.71 21.03 40.74
N VAL A 187 -6.06 19.78 40.45
CA VAL A 187 -6.91 18.97 41.33
C VAL A 187 -6.00 18.40 42.41
N ILE A 188 -6.26 18.78 43.65
CA ILE A 188 -5.50 18.35 44.83
C ILE A 188 -6.12 17.04 45.31
N ASP A 189 -5.34 15.95 45.38
CA ASP A 189 -5.78 14.71 46.03
C ASP A 189 -5.78 14.89 47.56
N SER A 190 -6.47 13.99 48.26
CA SER A 190 -6.64 13.80 49.70
C SER A 190 -5.34 13.80 50.52
N LEU A 191 -4.19 13.69 49.86
CA LEU A 191 -2.84 13.72 50.45
C LEU A 191 -2.05 15.00 50.10
N GLY A 192 -2.67 16.00 49.47
CA GLY A 192 -2.04 17.29 49.16
C GLY A 192 -1.03 17.25 48.00
N VAL A 193 -0.96 16.15 47.25
CA VAL A 193 -0.06 16.01 46.09
C VAL A 193 -0.80 16.39 44.80
N PRO A 194 -0.26 17.27 43.95
CA PRO A 194 -0.83 17.55 42.64
C PRO A 194 -0.72 16.30 41.76
N VAL A 195 -1.85 15.68 41.41
CA VAL A 195 -1.88 14.60 40.41
C VAL A 195 -2.23 15.22 39.07
N GLN A 196 -1.23 15.35 38.20
CA GLN A 196 -1.46 15.75 36.82
C GLN A 196 -1.84 14.49 36.02
N PRO A 197 -3.08 14.37 35.51
CA PRO A 197 -3.39 13.29 34.58
C PRO A 197 -2.44 13.40 33.38
N ALA A 198 -1.89 12.27 32.91
CA ALA A 198 -1.08 12.26 31.72
C ALA A 198 -1.85 12.96 30.58
N PRO A 199 -1.28 13.98 29.93
CA PRO A 199 -1.98 14.69 28.87
C PRO A 199 -2.31 13.68 27.77
N ALA A 200 -3.59 13.56 27.42
CA ALA A 200 -3.98 12.83 26.23
C ALA A 200 -3.20 13.40 25.05
N GLU A 201 -2.58 12.53 24.23
CA GLU A 201 -1.83 13.00 23.07
C GLU A 201 -2.71 13.94 22.22
N PRO A 202 -2.24 15.15 21.91
CA PRO A 202 -3.02 16.11 21.16
C PRO A 202 -3.33 15.54 19.77
N GLN A 203 -4.56 15.06 19.59
CA GLN A 203 -5.03 14.62 18.29
C GLN A 203 -5.07 15.84 17.36
N PRO A 204 -4.34 15.84 16.22
CA PRO A 204 -4.28 17.00 15.34
C PRO A 204 -5.70 17.40 14.92
N ARG A 205 -6.02 18.70 15.08
CA ARG A 205 -7.31 19.20 14.61
C ARG A 205 -7.21 19.44 13.11
N VAL A 206 -8.02 18.70 12.36
CA VAL A 206 -8.18 18.90 10.92
C VAL A 206 -8.94 20.21 10.69
N GLN A 207 -8.29 21.19 10.06
CA GLN A 207 -8.92 22.45 9.67
C GLN A 207 -9.21 22.44 8.16
N ARG A 208 -10.40 22.90 7.78
CA ARG A 208 -10.76 23.17 6.38
C ARG A 208 -10.33 24.58 5.98
N VAL A 209 -9.65 24.69 4.85
CA VAL A 209 -9.29 25.95 4.20
C VAL A 209 -10.09 26.04 2.90
N TYR A 210 -11.05 26.97 2.84
CA TYR A 210 -11.91 27.16 1.68
C TYR A 210 -11.18 27.88 0.55
N VAL A 211 -11.50 27.51 -0.69
CA VAL A 211 -10.91 28.04 -1.92
C VAL A 211 -11.99 28.23 -2.99
N ASP A 212 -11.84 29.27 -3.80
CA ASP A 212 -12.78 29.62 -4.88
C ASP A 212 -12.41 29.00 -6.23
N THR A 213 -11.43 28.09 -6.25
CA THR A 213 -10.95 27.41 -7.45
C THR A 213 -11.61 26.05 -7.64
N GLU A 214 -11.99 25.70 -8.86
CA GLU A 214 -12.46 24.35 -9.20
C GLU A 214 -11.37 23.29 -8.93
N PRO A 215 -11.71 22.13 -8.34
CA PRO A 215 -10.85 20.96 -8.34
C PRO A 215 -10.50 20.56 -9.76
N TRP A 216 -9.20 20.44 -10.04
CA TRP A 216 -8.71 20.03 -11.35
C TRP A 216 -7.60 18.98 -11.24
N VAL A 217 -7.41 18.22 -12.31
CA VAL A 217 -6.28 17.30 -12.52
C VAL A 217 -5.74 17.46 -13.94
N GLU A 218 -4.43 17.34 -14.12
CA GLU A 218 -3.77 17.43 -15.41
C GLU A 218 -2.78 16.28 -15.57
N TYR A 219 -2.83 15.65 -16.74
CA TYR A 219 -1.93 14.60 -17.16
C TYR A 219 -1.17 15.07 -18.39
N SER A 220 0.16 14.96 -18.38
CA SER A 220 1.02 15.26 -19.54
C SER A 220 1.94 14.10 -19.84
N GLY A 221 2.17 13.85 -21.13
CA GLY A 221 2.97 12.75 -21.61
C GLY A 221 4.42 12.80 -21.15
N ALA A 222 5.04 11.63 -21.06
CA ALA A 222 6.44 11.47 -20.74
C ALA A 222 7.09 10.47 -21.71
N SER A 223 8.23 10.87 -22.29
CA SER A 223 9.01 10.04 -23.21
C SER A 223 10.09 9.25 -22.45
N ILE A 224 9.65 8.31 -21.62
CA ILE A 224 10.53 7.36 -20.92
C ILE A 224 10.04 5.92 -21.15
N GLN A 225 10.89 4.93 -20.84
CA GLN A 225 10.50 3.52 -20.88
C GLN A 225 9.30 3.27 -19.94
N GLY A 226 8.28 2.59 -20.46
CA GLY A 226 7.02 2.31 -19.74
C GLY A 226 6.10 3.51 -19.56
N GLY A 227 6.46 4.67 -20.11
CA GLY A 227 5.66 5.88 -20.15
C GLY A 227 4.81 6.00 -21.42
N SER A 228 4.07 7.11 -21.51
CA SER A 228 3.30 7.46 -22.70
C SER A 228 3.52 8.92 -23.05
N SER A 229 4.01 9.21 -24.25
CA SER A 229 4.22 10.58 -24.73
C SER A 229 2.95 11.22 -25.28
N GLN A 230 1.98 10.41 -25.72
CA GLN A 230 0.70 10.84 -26.27
C GLN A 230 -0.45 10.00 -25.69
N PHE A 231 -1.67 10.54 -25.77
CA PHE A 231 -2.91 9.90 -25.33
C PHE A 231 -3.93 9.90 -26.47
N ASN A 232 -4.48 8.71 -26.74
CA ASN A 232 -5.44 8.51 -27.82
C ASN A 232 -6.77 7.96 -27.32
N ARG A 233 -6.73 7.15 -26.24
CA ARG A 233 -7.91 6.64 -25.58
C ARG A 233 -7.88 7.03 -24.11
N ILE A 234 -8.89 7.77 -23.69
CA ILE A 234 -8.96 8.34 -22.35
C ILE A 234 -10.33 8.03 -21.78
N ARG A 235 -10.38 7.34 -20.65
CA ARG A 235 -11.63 6.90 -20.02
C ARG A 235 -11.68 7.37 -18.57
N LEU A 236 -12.68 8.16 -18.21
CA LEU A 236 -12.91 8.65 -16.86
C LEU A 236 -13.87 7.72 -16.11
N PHE A 237 -13.51 7.32 -14.90
CA PHE A 237 -14.29 6.44 -14.04
C PHE A 237 -14.84 7.20 -12.84
N TYR A 238 -16.15 7.16 -12.66
CA TYR A 238 -16.86 7.90 -11.61
C TYR A 238 -18.16 7.21 -11.19
N SER A 239 -18.77 7.68 -10.12
CA SER A 239 -20.12 7.34 -9.69
C SER A 239 -20.73 8.50 -8.91
N ASN A 240 -21.94 8.31 -8.38
CA ASN A 240 -22.64 9.28 -7.56
C ASN A 240 -22.85 10.64 -8.26
N ALA A 241 -22.95 10.64 -9.59
CA ALA A 241 -23.28 11.83 -10.37
C ALA A 241 -24.78 12.13 -10.25
N SER A 242 -25.11 13.42 -10.21
CA SER A 242 -26.48 13.94 -10.22
C SER A 242 -26.88 14.42 -11.61
N VAL A 243 -28.16 14.70 -11.81
CA VAL A 243 -28.62 15.38 -13.02
C VAL A 243 -27.94 16.75 -13.09
N GLY A 244 -27.24 17.02 -14.19
CA GLY A 244 -26.48 18.26 -14.37
C GLY A 244 -25.02 18.20 -13.90
N SER A 245 -24.55 17.06 -13.36
CA SER A 245 -23.13 16.83 -13.12
C SER A 245 -22.35 16.91 -14.43
N ILE A 246 -21.24 17.63 -14.43
CA ILE A 246 -20.38 17.85 -15.60
C ILE A 246 -18.91 17.71 -15.26
N VAL A 247 -18.10 17.46 -16.29
CA VAL A 247 -16.65 17.65 -16.27
C VAL A 247 -16.24 18.59 -17.40
N LYS A 248 -15.35 19.54 -17.10
CA LYS A 248 -14.71 20.39 -18.10
C LYS A 248 -13.41 19.73 -18.55
N VAL A 249 -13.18 19.66 -19.85
CA VAL A 249 -12.06 18.93 -20.46
C VAL A 249 -11.29 19.85 -21.39
N SER A 250 -10.00 20.00 -21.16
CA SER A 250 -9.08 20.73 -22.04
C SER A 250 -8.04 19.76 -22.58
N TYR A 251 -7.81 19.84 -23.90
CA TYR A 251 -6.83 19.05 -24.63
C TYR A 251 -5.70 19.97 -25.09
N ASP A 252 -4.45 19.65 -24.78
CA ASP A 252 -3.25 20.42 -25.14
C ASP A 252 -3.36 21.94 -24.84
N GLY A 253 -4.06 22.30 -23.76
CA GLY A 253 -4.24 23.70 -23.33
C GLY A 253 -5.28 24.50 -24.10
N GLN A 254 -6.03 23.86 -25.00
CA GLN A 254 -7.16 24.49 -25.71
C GLN A 254 -8.33 24.83 -24.77
N ALA A 255 -9.28 25.63 -25.26
CA ALA A 255 -10.48 25.99 -24.52
C ALA A 255 -11.24 24.74 -24.02
N SER A 256 -11.72 24.80 -22.78
CA SER A 256 -12.39 23.65 -22.16
C SER A 256 -13.73 23.36 -22.83
N GLN A 257 -13.96 22.09 -23.10
CA GLN A 257 -15.24 21.53 -23.53
C GLN A 257 -16.00 21.01 -22.31
N ILE A 258 -17.32 21.20 -22.27
CA ILE A 258 -18.17 20.65 -21.21
C ILE A 258 -18.67 19.27 -21.63
N ARG A 259 -18.54 18.28 -20.74
CA ARG A 259 -19.07 16.93 -20.92
C ARG A 259 -20.02 16.61 -19.79
N SER A 260 -21.22 16.16 -20.13
CA SER A 260 -22.22 15.72 -19.13
C SER A 260 -21.83 14.36 -18.56
N LEU A 261 -22.07 14.19 -17.26
CA LEU A 261 -21.90 12.92 -16.55
C LEU A 261 -23.26 12.23 -16.43
N GLU A 262 -23.29 10.92 -16.68
CA GLU A 262 -24.49 10.10 -16.53
C GLU A 262 -24.80 9.94 -15.03
N PRO A 263 -26.02 10.30 -14.58
CA PRO A 263 -26.35 10.22 -13.16
C PRO A 263 -26.47 8.77 -12.68
N GLY A 264 -26.18 8.55 -11.40
CA GLY A 264 -26.40 7.26 -10.74
C GLY A 264 -25.31 6.88 -9.73
N ALA A 265 -25.68 5.98 -8.80
CA ALA A 265 -24.80 5.53 -7.73
C ALA A 265 -23.78 4.46 -8.17
N GLY A 266 -24.08 3.69 -9.23
CA GLY A 266 -23.18 2.67 -9.76
C GLY A 266 -22.01 3.26 -10.57
N LEU A 267 -21.00 2.44 -10.85
CA LEU A 267 -19.87 2.85 -11.67
C LEU A 267 -20.29 3.24 -13.08
N LYS A 268 -19.82 4.39 -13.52
CA LYS A 268 -19.93 4.91 -14.89
C LYS A 268 -18.55 5.11 -15.48
N MET A 269 -18.48 5.03 -16.81
CA MET A 269 -17.30 5.33 -17.60
C MET A 269 -17.68 6.36 -18.66
N LEU A 270 -16.98 7.48 -18.69
CA LEU A 270 -17.10 8.49 -19.75
C LEU A 270 -15.87 8.41 -20.66
N ASP A 271 -16.10 8.22 -21.94
CA ASP A 271 -15.07 8.31 -22.96
C ASP A 271 -14.72 9.79 -23.24
N LEU A 272 -13.46 10.13 -23.01
CA LEU A 272 -12.85 11.44 -23.19
C LEU A 272 -11.79 11.43 -24.29
N SER A 273 -11.80 10.41 -25.15
CA SER A 273 -10.81 10.25 -26.22
C SER A 273 -10.88 11.42 -27.20
N PRO A 274 -9.74 12.05 -27.52
CA PRO A 274 -9.69 13.15 -28.47
C PRO A 274 -9.82 12.64 -29.92
N ALA A 275 -10.16 13.53 -30.85
CA ALA A 275 -10.22 13.19 -32.28
C ALA A 275 -8.84 12.89 -32.89
N SER A 276 -7.77 13.44 -32.31
CA SER A 276 -6.37 13.22 -32.68
C SER A 276 -5.53 13.01 -31.42
N PRO A 277 -4.39 12.28 -31.49
CA PRO A 277 -3.47 12.13 -30.37
C PRO A 277 -3.11 13.47 -29.72
N ILE A 278 -3.15 13.52 -28.39
CA ILE A 278 -2.79 14.70 -27.59
C ILE A 278 -1.61 14.39 -26.68
N THR A 279 -0.93 15.41 -26.18
CA THR A 279 0.16 15.24 -25.20
C THR A 279 -0.27 15.60 -23.77
N LYS A 280 -1.36 16.32 -23.62
CA LYS A 280 -1.85 16.82 -22.34
C LYS A 280 -3.37 16.83 -22.28
N ILE A 281 -3.93 16.39 -21.16
CA ILE A 281 -5.34 16.54 -20.83
C ILE A 281 -5.50 17.14 -19.45
N ARG A 282 -6.42 18.09 -19.31
CA ARG A 282 -6.84 18.65 -18.02
C ARG A 282 -8.34 18.46 -17.82
N LEU A 283 -8.70 17.99 -16.63
CA LEU A 283 -10.09 17.81 -16.20
C LEU A 283 -10.37 18.75 -15.02
N SER A 284 -11.50 19.45 -15.05
CA SER A 284 -11.97 20.27 -13.92
C SER A 284 -13.40 19.91 -13.55
N PHE A 285 -13.70 19.94 -12.25
CA PHE A 285 -14.96 19.50 -11.68
C PHE A 285 -15.58 20.61 -10.83
N SER A 286 -16.91 20.58 -10.66
CA SER A 286 -17.58 21.52 -9.75
C SER A 286 -17.20 21.23 -8.31
N ALA A 287 -16.77 22.28 -7.58
CA ALA A 287 -16.34 22.18 -6.19
C ALA A 287 -17.48 21.82 -5.21
N LEU A 288 -18.73 21.95 -5.66
CA LEU A 288 -19.95 21.71 -4.87
C LEU A 288 -20.67 20.43 -5.28
N ASP A 289 -20.20 19.74 -6.32
CA ASP A 289 -20.79 18.49 -6.79
C ASP A 289 -20.06 17.30 -6.13
N PRO A 290 -20.69 16.56 -5.21
CA PRO A 290 -20.04 15.50 -4.44
C PRO A 290 -19.94 14.18 -5.23
N ILE A 291 -19.66 14.26 -6.53
CA ILE A 291 -19.40 13.08 -7.35
C ILE A 291 -18.23 12.28 -6.77
N HIS A 292 -18.29 10.97 -6.95
CA HIS A 292 -17.20 10.08 -6.60
C HIS A 292 -16.35 9.85 -7.85
N VAL A 293 -15.15 10.42 -7.89
CA VAL A 293 -14.21 10.22 -8.99
C VAL A 293 -13.19 9.18 -8.56
N TYR A 294 -12.92 8.20 -9.42
CA TYR A 294 -12.00 7.10 -9.11
C TYR A 294 -10.66 7.25 -9.81
N GLY A 295 -10.67 7.61 -11.10
CA GLY A 295 -9.45 7.65 -11.89
C GLY A 295 -9.69 7.76 -13.38
N VAL A 296 -8.59 7.74 -14.11
CA VAL A 296 -8.58 7.72 -15.58
C VAL A 296 -7.82 6.50 -16.07
N SER A 297 -8.21 5.96 -17.23
CA SER A 297 -7.38 5.04 -17.99
C SER A 297 -6.84 5.72 -19.23
N LEU A 298 -5.53 5.60 -19.42
CA LEU A 298 -4.78 6.11 -20.57
C LEU A 298 -4.15 4.91 -21.28
N ASP A 299 -4.85 4.40 -22.28
CA ASP A 299 -4.53 3.14 -22.97
C ASP A 299 -4.85 3.20 -24.48
N LYS A 300 -4.90 2.05 -25.13
CA LYS A 300 -5.52 1.82 -26.44
C LYS A 300 -6.56 0.70 -26.31
N ALA A 301 -7.32 0.45 -27.38
CA ALA A 301 -8.27 -0.65 -27.42
C ALA A 301 -7.59 -2.02 -27.27
N THR A 302 -6.38 -2.15 -27.81
CA THR A 302 -5.60 -3.40 -27.87
C THR A 302 -4.19 -3.21 -27.32
N GLY A 303 -3.51 -4.32 -27.02
CA GLY A 303 -2.21 -4.41 -26.38
C GLY A 303 -2.29 -4.83 -24.91
N LEU A 304 -1.14 -4.75 -24.24
CA LEU A 304 -0.98 -5.16 -22.86
C LEU A 304 -0.81 -3.97 -21.90
N TYR A 305 -1.52 -4.02 -20.78
CA TYR A 305 -1.52 -2.97 -19.76
C TYR A 305 -1.26 -3.53 -18.37
N VAL A 306 -0.44 -2.83 -17.60
CA VAL A 306 -0.23 -3.08 -16.16
C VAL A 306 -0.64 -1.84 -15.39
N ASP A 307 -1.75 -1.94 -14.67
CA ASP A 307 -2.27 -0.88 -13.83
C ASP A 307 -1.59 -0.94 -12.46
N ASN A 308 -1.02 0.18 -12.04
CA ASN A 308 -0.38 0.28 -10.72
C ASN A 308 -1.36 0.84 -9.70
N ILE A 309 -1.70 0.01 -8.72
CA ILE A 309 -2.66 0.29 -7.66
C ILE A 309 -1.95 0.18 -6.32
N SER A 310 -1.22 1.24 -5.98
CA SER A 310 -0.43 1.35 -4.75
C SER A 310 -1.15 2.15 -3.67
N ILE A 311 -1.20 1.63 -2.44
CA ILE A 311 -1.67 2.37 -1.26
C ILE A 311 -0.64 2.27 -0.15
N ARG A 312 0.02 3.39 0.16
CA ARG A 312 1.01 3.46 1.22
C ARG A 312 0.46 2.95 2.55
N GLY A 313 1.20 2.08 3.21
CA GLY A 313 0.86 1.59 4.54
C GLY A 313 -0.27 0.55 4.59
N PHE A 314 -0.89 0.24 3.45
CA PHE A 314 -1.98 -0.71 3.39
C PHE A 314 -1.45 -2.14 3.32
N SER A 315 -2.07 -3.06 4.07
CA SER A 315 -1.64 -4.46 4.16
C SER A 315 -2.33 -5.41 3.18
N GLY A 316 -3.22 -4.91 2.32
CA GLY A 316 -3.93 -5.73 1.33
C GLY A 316 -5.18 -6.45 1.86
N MET A 317 -5.51 -6.29 3.15
CA MET A 317 -6.69 -6.91 3.75
C MET A 317 -7.95 -6.05 3.57
N TYR A 318 -9.13 -6.68 3.60
CA TYR A 318 -10.45 -6.03 3.69
C TYR A 318 -10.94 -5.36 2.39
N PHE A 319 -10.70 -5.99 1.24
CA PHE A 319 -11.21 -5.52 -0.07
C PHE A 319 -12.74 -5.45 -0.15
N GLU A 320 -13.47 -6.06 0.79
CA GLU A 320 -14.93 -5.97 0.90
C GLU A 320 -15.43 -4.53 1.09
N ARG A 321 -14.53 -3.58 1.42
CA ARG A 321 -14.84 -2.14 1.43
C ARG A 321 -15.04 -1.55 0.03
N ILE A 322 -14.64 -2.27 -1.01
CA ILE A 322 -15.00 -2.00 -2.40
C ILE A 322 -16.31 -2.75 -2.67
N PRO A 323 -17.45 -2.06 -2.84
CA PRO A 323 -18.71 -2.69 -3.16
C PRO A 323 -18.63 -3.58 -4.40
N SER A 324 -19.32 -4.71 -4.35
CA SER A 324 -19.33 -5.71 -5.41
C SER A 324 -19.83 -5.17 -6.77
N ASP A 325 -20.78 -4.24 -6.77
CA ASP A 325 -21.26 -3.59 -8.00
C ASP A 325 -20.20 -2.68 -8.63
N LEU A 326 -19.45 -1.93 -7.83
CA LEU A 326 -18.32 -1.13 -8.32
C LEU A 326 -17.22 -2.04 -8.84
N MET A 327 -16.84 -3.09 -8.10
CA MET A 327 -15.79 -4.02 -8.50
C MET A 327 -16.11 -4.72 -9.83
N ARG A 328 -17.34 -5.24 -9.97
CA ARG A 328 -17.82 -5.81 -11.24
C ARG A 328 -17.93 -4.78 -12.36
N GLY A 329 -18.27 -3.54 -12.03
CA GLY A 329 -18.29 -2.44 -12.98
C GLY A 329 -16.90 -2.18 -13.55
N PHE A 330 -15.88 -2.13 -12.70
CA PHE A 330 -14.49 -1.95 -13.14
C PHE A 330 -14.05 -3.12 -14.01
N GLN A 331 -14.36 -4.35 -13.61
CA GLN A 331 -14.08 -5.52 -14.45
C GLN A 331 -14.76 -5.42 -15.81
N ARG A 332 -16.03 -5.01 -15.87
CA ARG A 332 -16.75 -4.84 -17.15
C ARG A 332 -16.07 -3.85 -18.10
N TYR A 333 -15.51 -2.76 -17.58
CA TYR A 333 -14.92 -1.71 -18.40
C TYR A 333 -13.43 -1.91 -18.68
N LEU A 334 -12.68 -2.48 -17.73
CA LEU A 334 -11.22 -2.62 -17.82
C LEU A 334 -10.80 -4.03 -18.25
N ASP A 335 -11.64 -5.04 -18.05
CA ASP A 335 -11.44 -6.43 -18.47
C ASP A 335 -10.10 -6.99 -18.00
N TYR A 336 -9.91 -7.08 -16.68
CA TYR A 336 -8.68 -7.62 -16.11
C TYR A 336 -8.56 -9.12 -16.34
N ASP A 337 -7.34 -9.55 -16.67
CA ASP A 337 -6.96 -10.93 -16.95
C ASP A 337 -6.06 -11.54 -15.87
N LEU A 338 -5.48 -10.68 -15.03
CA LEU A 338 -4.68 -11.10 -13.88
C LEU A 338 -4.78 -10.04 -12.79
N VAL A 339 -4.91 -10.51 -11.55
CA VAL A 339 -4.72 -9.68 -10.35
C VAL A 339 -3.44 -10.10 -9.67
N ILE A 340 -2.50 -9.17 -9.49
CA ILE A 340 -1.28 -9.38 -8.71
C ILE A 340 -1.44 -8.66 -7.35
N LEU A 341 -1.17 -9.37 -6.25
CA LEU A 341 -1.16 -8.83 -4.90
C LEU A 341 0.26 -8.91 -4.33
N GLN A 342 0.92 -7.76 -4.13
CA GLN A 342 2.23 -7.68 -3.48
C GLN A 342 2.12 -6.83 -2.20
N TYR A 343 2.02 -7.52 -1.06
CA TYR A 343 1.91 -6.92 0.27
C TYR A 343 2.76 -7.72 1.27
N GLY A 344 2.93 -7.19 2.47
CA GLY A 344 3.51 -7.94 3.59
C GLY A 344 4.35 -7.07 4.51
N GLU A 345 5.09 -6.10 3.96
CA GLU A 345 5.98 -5.25 4.75
C GLU A 345 5.25 -4.48 5.86
N ASN A 346 4.02 -4.06 5.61
CA ASN A 346 3.21 -3.31 6.57
C ASN A 346 2.60 -4.16 7.70
N VAL A 347 2.72 -5.50 7.63
CA VAL A 347 2.39 -6.40 8.74
C VAL A 347 3.62 -7.04 9.38
N SER A 348 4.81 -6.82 8.81
CA SER A 348 6.08 -7.32 9.34
C SER A 348 6.37 -6.70 10.70
N ASN A 349 6.73 -7.55 11.65
CA ASN A 349 7.21 -7.16 12.97
C ASN A 349 8.17 -8.23 13.51
N PRO A 350 9.42 -7.89 13.87
CA PRO A 350 10.46 -8.84 14.31
C PRO A 350 10.09 -9.77 15.48
N THR A 351 8.99 -9.53 16.19
CA THR A 351 8.52 -10.39 17.29
C THR A 351 7.35 -11.28 16.91
N THR A 352 6.83 -11.16 15.68
CA THR A 352 5.65 -11.88 15.21
C THR A 352 6.05 -13.21 14.57
N THR A 353 5.48 -14.29 15.09
CA THR A 353 5.61 -15.64 14.51
C THR A 353 4.26 -16.21 14.05
N ASP A 354 3.15 -15.66 14.55
CA ASP A 354 1.78 -16.03 14.19
C ASP A 354 1.12 -14.94 13.36
N TYR A 355 0.87 -15.25 12.08
CA TYR A 355 0.19 -14.39 11.12
C TYR A 355 -1.28 -14.80 10.88
N SER A 356 -1.92 -15.48 11.82
CA SER A 356 -3.32 -15.92 11.71
C SER A 356 -4.30 -14.76 11.44
N PHE A 357 -4.04 -13.55 11.96
CA PHE A 357 -4.87 -12.38 11.66
C PHE A 357 -4.77 -12.00 10.18
N TYR A 358 -3.56 -12.03 9.63
CA TYR A 358 -3.27 -11.69 8.24
C TYR A 358 -3.84 -12.73 7.30
N TYR A 359 -3.68 -14.02 7.64
CA TYR A 359 -4.34 -15.13 6.96
C TYR A 359 -5.85 -14.90 6.84
N LYS A 360 -6.54 -14.64 7.96
CA LYS A 360 -8.00 -14.42 7.95
C LYS A 360 -8.41 -13.21 7.12
N GLY A 361 -7.66 -12.11 7.20
CA GLY A 361 -7.96 -10.90 6.44
C GLY A 361 -7.74 -11.07 4.94
N MET A 362 -6.62 -11.71 4.55
CA MET A 362 -6.30 -11.95 3.14
C MET A 362 -7.24 -12.98 2.51
N MET A 363 -7.62 -14.04 3.21
CA MET A 363 -8.61 -15.00 2.70
C MET A 363 -9.93 -14.32 2.33
N LYS A 364 -10.36 -13.32 3.10
CA LYS A 364 -11.54 -12.51 2.76
C LYS A 364 -11.31 -11.63 1.53
N THR A 365 -10.14 -10.98 1.43
CA THR A 365 -9.74 -10.24 0.23
C THR A 365 -9.81 -11.12 -1.02
N LEU A 366 -9.19 -12.30 -1.00
CA LEU A 366 -9.14 -13.20 -2.14
C LEU A 366 -10.53 -13.73 -2.48
N ALA A 367 -11.34 -14.10 -1.49
CA ALA A 367 -12.72 -14.50 -1.72
C ALA A 367 -13.54 -13.39 -2.40
N HIS A 368 -13.40 -12.14 -1.94
CA HIS A 368 -14.09 -11.00 -2.52
C HIS A 368 -13.64 -10.71 -3.96
N ILE A 369 -12.35 -10.81 -4.26
CA ILE A 369 -11.84 -10.68 -5.62
C ILE A 369 -12.45 -11.77 -6.52
N LYS A 370 -12.36 -13.03 -6.12
CA LYS A 370 -12.88 -14.17 -6.90
C LYS A 370 -14.38 -14.10 -7.15
N GLN A 371 -15.14 -13.62 -6.17
CA GLN A 371 -16.58 -13.43 -6.31
C GLN A 371 -16.93 -12.37 -7.37
N ASN A 372 -16.11 -11.32 -7.50
CA ASN A 372 -16.43 -10.16 -8.35
C ASN A 372 -15.70 -10.15 -9.70
N LEU A 373 -14.61 -10.89 -9.81
CA LEU A 373 -13.82 -11.11 -11.03
C LEU A 373 -13.74 -12.63 -11.30
N PRO A 374 -14.88 -13.29 -11.60
CA PRO A 374 -14.88 -14.73 -11.80
C PRO A 374 -14.02 -15.12 -13.01
N GLY A 375 -13.17 -16.14 -12.82
CA GLY A 375 -12.26 -16.63 -13.86
C GLY A 375 -10.96 -15.84 -14.03
N VAL A 376 -10.80 -14.70 -13.35
CA VAL A 376 -9.55 -13.94 -13.35
C VAL A 376 -8.58 -14.57 -12.34
N PRO A 377 -7.44 -15.13 -12.77
CA PRO A 377 -6.45 -15.68 -11.85
C PRO A 377 -5.85 -14.59 -10.95
N ILE A 378 -5.37 -15.02 -9.79
CA ILE A 378 -4.71 -14.16 -8.80
C ILE A 378 -3.30 -14.70 -8.59
N LEU A 379 -2.30 -13.82 -8.66
CA LEU A 379 -0.92 -14.09 -8.24
C LEU A 379 -0.64 -13.35 -6.94
N MET A 380 -0.29 -14.08 -5.89
CA MET A 380 0.24 -13.54 -4.65
C MET A 380 1.76 -13.50 -4.71
N VAL A 381 2.32 -12.31 -4.68
CA VAL A 381 3.78 -12.10 -4.55
C VAL A 381 4.09 -11.98 -3.07
N SER A 382 5.02 -12.80 -2.58
CA SER A 382 5.38 -12.79 -1.17
C SER A 382 6.02 -11.46 -0.75
N ALA A 383 6.06 -11.23 0.56
CA ALA A 383 7.01 -10.30 1.16
C ALA A 383 8.42 -10.63 0.66
N HIS A 384 9.20 -9.59 0.40
CA HIS A 384 10.60 -9.72 0.05
C HIS A 384 11.48 -9.74 1.30
N ASP A 385 12.79 -9.92 1.13
CA ASP A 385 13.68 -9.82 2.29
C ASP A 385 13.71 -8.39 2.85
N ARG A 386 13.62 -8.28 4.17
CA ARG A 386 13.80 -7.03 4.90
C ARG A 386 14.76 -7.29 6.04
N SER A 387 15.82 -6.49 6.13
CA SER A 387 16.82 -6.68 7.18
C SER A 387 16.62 -5.74 8.37
N ILE A 388 16.90 -6.25 9.57
CA ILE A 388 17.00 -5.48 10.80
C ILE A 388 18.44 -5.52 11.31
N LYS A 389 18.83 -4.48 12.05
CA LYS A 389 20.14 -4.43 12.69
C LYS A 389 20.11 -5.23 13.99
N ARG A 390 20.87 -6.33 14.07
CA ARG A 390 21.11 -7.13 15.28
C ARG A 390 22.60 -7.37 15.44
N ASN A 391 23.12 -7.23 16.66
CA ASN A 391 24.54 -7.43 16.97
C ASN A 391 25.52 -6.68 16.04
N GLY A 392 25.11 -5.50 15.56
CA GLY A 392 25.91 -4.67 14.65
C GLY A 392 25.84 -5.05 13.16
N GLN A 393 25.20 -6.17 12.81
CA GLN A 393 25.02 -6.64 11.44
C GLN A 393 23.55 -6.49 10.99
N TYR A 394 23.35 -6.37 9.68
CA TYR A 394 22.01 -6.44 9.09
C TYR A 394 21.72 -7.87 8.67
N GLN A 395 20.63 -8.41 9.18
CA GLN A 395 20.15 -9.76 8.89
C GLN A 395 18.64 -9.74 8.63
N THR A 396 18.12 -10.73 7.90
CA THR A 396 16.67 -10.89 7.70
C THR A 396 15.91 -10.78 9.01
N SER A 397 14.83 -10.00 8.99
CA SER A 397 13.92 -9.89 10.11
C SER A 397 13.28 -11.27 10.37
N PRO A 398 13.32 -11.78 11.61
CA PRO A 398 12.99 -13.17 11.93
C PRO A 398 11.54 -13.55 11.60
N ASP A 399 10.66 -12.57 11.44
CA ASP A 399 9.26 -12.74 11.12
C ASP A 399 8.98 -12.96 9.62
N ILE A 400 9.92 -12.57 8.75
CA ILE A 400 9.74 -12.63 7.29
C ILE A 400 9.52 -14.08 6.81
N PRO A 401 10.29 -15.10 7.23
CA PRO A 401 10.03 -16.48 6.82
C PRO A 401 8.66 -17.00 7.28
N HIS A 402 8.19 -16.58 8.46
CA HIS A 402 6.84 -16.93 8.95
C HIS A 402 5.74 -16.26 8.12
N LEU A 403 5.96 -15.00 7.73
CA LEU A 403 5.05 -14.26 6.86
C LEU A 403 4.98 -14.91 5.46
N VAL A 404 6.13 -15.18 4.83
CA VAL A 404 6.21 -15.81 3.50
C VAL A 404 5.55 -17.19 3.50
N ASN A 405 5.78 -18.01 4.53
CA ASN A 405 5.07 -19.29 4.70
C ASN A 405 3.56 -19.11 4.84
N THR A 406 3.11 -18.10 5.58
CA THR A 406 1.68 -17.79 5.70
C THR A 406 1.09 -17.34 4.36
N GLN A 407 1.81 -16.54 3.58
CA GLN A 407 1.39 -16.09 2.24
C GLN A 407 1.30 -17.25 1.24
N SER A 408 2.28 -18.15 1.27
CA SER A 408 2.24 -19.40 0.51
C SER A 408 0.97 -20.20 0.83
N ARG A 409 0.66 -20.38 2.12
CA ARG A 409 -0.55 -21.08 2.55
C ARG A 409 -1.84 -20.36 2.14
N ILE A 410 -1.91 -19.04 2.23
CA ILE A 410 -3.07 -18.25 1.76
C ILE A 410 -3.29 -18.51 0.26
N ALA A 411 -2.23 -18.50 -0.54
CA ALA A 411 -2.32 -18.76 -1.97
C ALA A 411 -2.83 -20.18 -2.25
N GLU A 412 -2.29 -21.19 -1.57
CA GLU A 412 -2.74 -22.58 -1.68
C GLU A 412 -4.21 -22.76 -1.28
N ASP A 413 -4.59 -22.36 -0.06
CA ASP A 413 -5.94 -22.56 0.50
C ASP A 413 -7.01 -21.80 -0.29
N SER A 414 -6.63 -20.73 -1.00
CA SER A 414 -7.52 -19.97 -1.85
C SER A 414 -7.53 -20.46 -3.30
N GLY A 415 -6.53 -21.20 -3.76
CA GLY A 415 -6.30 -21.52 -5.18
C GLY A 415 -5.83 -20.30 -5.99
N ALA A 416 -4.89 -19.52 -5.45
CA ALA A 416 -4.17 -18.46 -6.15
C ALA A 416 -2.74 -18.92 -6.44
N GLY A 417 -2.12 -18.36 -7.48
CA GLY A 417 -0.70 -18.56 -7.73
C GLY A 417 0.14 -17.87 -6.66
N PHE A 418 1.35 -18.36 -6.43
CA PHE A 418 2.29 -17.86 -5.45
C PHE A 418 3.68 -17.67 -6.07
N TRP A 419 4.25 -16.48 -5.95
CA TRP A 419 5.65 -16.23 -6.26
C TRP A 419 6.41 -15.88 -4.98
N ASN A 420 7.40 -16.71 -4.63
CA ASN A 420 8.29 -16.46 -3.50
C ASN A 420 9.36 -15.44 -3.91
N LEU A 421 9.07 -14.15 -3.71
CA LEU A 421 10.00 -13.07 -4.00
C LEU A 421 11.22 -13.08 -3.07
N LEU A 422 11.06 -13.53 -1.82
CA LEU A 422 12.19 -13.70 -0.89
C LEU A 422 13.22 -14.68 -1.48
N ASP A 423 12.76 -15.85 -1.94
CA ASP A 423 13.64 -16.85 -2.55
C ASP A 423 14.24 -16.34 -3.87
N ALA A 424 13.42 -15.74 -4.75
CA ALA A 424 13.88 -15.17 -6.03
C ALA A 424 14.96 -14.07 -5.86
N MET A 425 14.97 -13.37 -4.73
CA MET A 425 16.02 -12.39 -4.41
C MET A 425 17.35 -13.01 -3.98
N GLY A 426 17.36 -14.29 -3.62
CA GLY A 426 18.50 -15.03 -3.06
C GLY A 426 18.26 -15.54 -1.64
N GLY A 427 17.01 -15.56 -1.16
CA GLY A 427 16.63 -16.08 0.14
C GLY A 427 17.01 -15.17 1.31
N LEU A 428 17.30 -15.78 2.47
CA LEU A 428 17.65 -15.07 3.70
C LEU A 428 18.91 -14.22 3.51
N ASN A 429 18.89 -13.01 4.06
CA ASN A 429 19.92 -11.97 4.01
C ASN A 429 20.17 -11.39 2.60
N SER A 430 19.33 -11.72 1.63
CA SER A 430 19.44 -11.18 0.27
C SER A 430 19.31 -9.66 0.23
N MET A 431 18.50 -9.04 1.10
CA MET A 431 18.37 -7.58 1.13
C MET A 431 19.68 -6.89 1.50
N SER A 432 20.43 -7.43 2.46
CA SER A 432 21.77 -6.92 2.78
C SER A 432 22.71 -7.02 1.58
N THR A 433 22.67 -8.14 0.85
CA THR A 433 23.40 -8.32 -0.41
C THR A 433 22.96 -7.31 -1.47
N TRP A 434 21.67 -7.04 -1.60
CA TRP A 434 21.12 -6.08 -2.57
C TRP A 434 21.50 -4.62 -2.24
N VAL A 435 21.58 -4.25 -0.96
CA VAL A 435 22.05 -2.92 -0.53
C VAL A 435 23.53 -2.72 -0.86
N HIS A 436 24.35 -3.75 -0.69
CA HIS A 436 25.80 -3.69 -0.91
C HIS A 436 26.24 -4.10 -2.32
N ASN A 437 25.30 -4.49 -3.20
CA ASN A 437 25.58 -4.80 -4.60
C ASN A 437 26.21 -3.58 -5.32
N ASN A 438 26.95 -3.83 -6.41
CA ASN A 438 27.51 -2.77 -7.23
C ASN A 438 27.05 -2.92 -8.70
N PRO A 439 26.14 -2.05 -9.20
CA PRO A 439 25.48 -0.95 -8.49
C PRO A 439 24.47 -1.43 -7.43
N PRO A 440 24.17 -0.64 -6.38
CA PRO A 440 23.18 -1.03 -5.38
C PRO A 440 21.81 -1.31 -6.00
N LEU A 441 21.08 -2.28 -5.46
CA LEU A 441 19.72 -2.63 -5.89
C LEU A 441 18.66 -2.20 -4.85
N ALA A 442 19.07 -1.93 -3.62
CA ALA A 442 18.20 -1.47 -2.54
C ALA A 442 18.73 -0.22 -1.85
N SER A 443 17.84 0.43 -1.10
CA SER A 443 18.11 1.62 -0.30
C SER A 443 18.78 1.26 1.02
N LYS A 444 19.50 2.21 1.62
CA LYS A 444 20.21 2.00 2.91
C LYS A 444 19.29 1.85 4.13
N ASP A 445 17.99 1.79 3.92
CA ASP A 445 17.01 1.42 4.95
C ASP A 445 16.81 -0.11 5.04
N PHE A 446 17.49 -0.89 4.18
CA PHE A 446 17.43 -2.35 4.14
C PHE A 446 16.00 -2.90 4.03
N THR A 447 15.13 -2.14 3.37
CA THR A 447 13.72 -2.52 3.14
C THR A 447 13.30 -2.18 1.72
N HIS A 448 13.57 -0.97 1.23
CA HIS A 448 13.03 -0.51 -0.05
C HIS A 448 14.01 -0.71 -1.20
N PHE A 449 13.50 -1.18 -2.34
CA PHE A 449 14.27 -1.22 -3.58
C PHE A 449 14.58 0.18 -4.09
N ASN A 450 15.71 0.34 -4.76
CA ASN A 450 15.92 1.49 -5.63
C ASN A 450 15.43 1.16 -7.05
N ARG A 451 15.54 2.10 -8.00
CA ARG A 451 15.08 1.90 -9.38
C ARG A 451 15.74 0.69 -10.06
N ALA A 452 17.03 0.43 -9.82
CA ALA A 452 17.74 -0.69 -10.43
C ALA A 452 17.25 -2.03 -9.87
N GLY A 453 17.06 -2.15 -8.55
CA GLY A 453 16.48 -3.35 -7.95
C GLY A 453 15.04 -3.58 -8.37
N ALA A 454 14.22 -2.53 -8.44
CA ALA A 454 12.85 -2.63 -8.92
C ALA A 454 12.76 -3.08 -10.38
N ASN A 455 13.66 -2.60 -11.24
CA ASN A 455 13.80 -3.10 -12.61
C ASN A 455 14.19 -4.58 -12.62
N LYS A 456 15.12 -5.02 -11.76
CA LYS A 456 15.50 -6.44 -11.66
C LYS A 456 14.33 -7.33 -11.26
N ILE A 457 13.49 -6.88 -10.32
CA ILE A 457 12.28 -7.60 -9.89
C ILE A 457 11.25 -7.64 -11.02
N ALA A 458 11.07 -6.54 -11.74
CA ALA A 458 10.19 -6.51 -12.91
C ALA A 458 10.64 -7.51 -13.99
N ASP A 459 11.95 -7.61 -14.23
CA ASP A 459 12.53 -8.54 -15.20
C ASP A 459 12.32 -10.00 -14.77
N MET A 460 12.49 -10.30 -13.47
CA MET A 460 12.17 -11.62 -12.92
C MET A 460 10.68 -11.95 -13.06
N LEU A 461 9.79 -11.01 -12.74
CA LEU A 461 8.35 -11.20 -12.85
C LEU A 461 7.90 -11.35 -14.31
N PHE A 462 8.53 -10.64 -15.25
CA PHE A 462 8.29 -10.83 -16.67
C PHE A 462 8.59 -12.27 -17.10
N LYS A 463 9.77 -12.78 -16.76
CA LYS A 463 10.17 -14.16 -17.06
C LYS A 463 9.23 -15.17 -16.42
N LEU A 464 8.88 -14.97 -15.15
CA LEU A 464 7.94 -15.84 -14.46
C LEU A 464 6.58 -15.92 -15.15
N LEU A 465 6.05 -14.79 -15.64
CA LEU A 465 4.74 -14.75 -16.30
C LEU A 465 4.76 -15.24 -17.76
N VAL A 466 5.87 -15.04 -18.46
CA VAL A 466 5.97 -15.28 -19.92
C VAL A 466 6.70 -16.59 -20.24
N GLU A 467 7.73 -16.91 -19.49
CA GLU A 467 8.62 -18.07 -19.68
C GLU A 467 8.31 -19.21 -18.70
N GLY A 468 7.64 -18.90 -17.57
CA GLY A 468 7.35 -19.87 -16.51
C GLY A 468 8.58 -20.24 -15.66
N GLU A 469 9.63 -19.40 -15.73
CA GLU A 469 10.93 -19.57 -15.06
C GLU A 469 11.07 -18.77 -13.76
#